data_AF-A0A3E1DW48-F1
#
_entry.id   AF-A0A3E1DW48-F1
#
_cell.length_a   1.000
_cell.length_b   1.000
_cell.length_c   1.000
_cell.angle_alpha   90.00
_cell.angle_beta   90.00
_cell.angle_gamma   90.00
#
_symmetry.space_group_name_H-M   'P 1'
#
loop_
_entity.id
_entity.type
_entity.pdbx_description
1 polymer ?
#
loop_
_entity_poly.entity_id
_entity_poly.type
_entity_poly.pdbx_seq_one_letter_code
_entity_poly.pdbx_strand_id
1 'polypeptide(L)'
;MPAAFSPTRSFQWDLARQVERLDWLLAQLPRYADWGYQELHIHLEDAVEFPSLPGVARRDAYSYQQFTRLVDTATRVGIKVVPIVNLLGHTQYLIKVPELRELNELRSADGTPFTSGQVCPLHPRLLGVAEKLLRDMAPFCTAGKVHVGLDESFDLGKHPLSRKEIDRIGLAAHFSGHVNRLHALTRKLGLRMGMWADMLYYIPEAIKQLPKDVIAYEWYYYGFPRRPRVELFNFAESDVGSRLRAHGLTVWGCPMNGSARYEPMPHFTDRMENILSWWRHGAELGIEGMLVSSWEPFRLAMEMTTVVDAAAATLWLNPGVTDPQEMLTRGFARVFGRSTAKVAARVALASDRYPFGGYPRWEINDSWKTVSRREPLAPFVAEEKACRQAAAVRPLPAPLRVSLELRHYLAQRDVFVRRAAQGLATAAEGKKFAAALAAGRRAARTMWRFTRDRRKQGANGLILAGDAARLRAWQQGKPVLGGRWQLCYKVHDFAPALHLVAVEQQLPDGSWKIIQTCYTIEFQTRAAQPRGPMVREHAAPVEWSGDRAALPKVRIVVRGIGQVKVGDVALTDGKVFLAARTLGPRQWRRLGQPAPQAGLPPLVWGVNQDAVGLKF
;
A
#
# COMPACT_ATOMS: atom_id res chain seq x y z
N MET A 1 -8.79 39.93 10.82
CA MET A 1 -8.72 38.92 9.75
C MET A 1 -8.31 37.59 10.39
N PRO A 2 -8.95 36.45 10.09
CA PRO A 2 -8.44 35.16 10.56
C PRO A 2 -7.00 34.97 10.06
N ALA A 3 -6.13 34.37 10.88
CA ALA A 3 -4.75 34.09 10.51
C ALA A 3 -4.71 33.21 9.25
N ALA A 4 -3.79 33.50 8.34
CA ALA A 4 -3.60 32.67 7.15
C ALA A 4 -3.27 31.22 7.57
N PHE A 5 -3.94 30.24 6.96
CA PHE A 5 -3.67 28.83 7.23
C PHE A 5 -2.20 28.51 6.95
N SER A 6 -1.47 28.15 8.00
CA SER A 6 -0.02 27.91 7.96
C SER A 6 0.32 26.71 8.84
N PRO A 7 -0.02 25.48 8.39
CA PRO A 7 0.27 24.27 9.13
C PRO A 7 1.79 24.03 9.17
N THR A 8 2.27 23.28 10.17
CA THR A 8 3.61 22.71 10.13
C THR A 8 3.76 21.83 8.89
N ARG A 9 4.80 22.09 8.08
CA ARG A 9 5.01 21.42 6.80
C ARG A 9 5.98 20.27 6.97
N SER A 10 5.51 19.03 6.80
CA SER A 10 6.34 17.85 6.98
C SER A 10 6.26 16.87 5.82
N PHE A 11 7.31 16.09 5.66
CA PHE A 11 7.41 14.98 4.71
C PHE A 11 7.93 13.73 5.43
N GLN A 12 7.62 12.57 4.87
CA GLN A 12 8.05 11.27 5.40
C GLN A 12 9.00 10.55 4.44
N TRP A 13 9.97 9.83 5.01
CA TRP A 13 10.64 8.73 4.31
C TRP A 13 10.32 7.37 4.96
N ASP A 14 9.82 6.43 4.14
CA ASP A 14 9.69 5.02 4.53
C ASP A 14 10.96 4.25 4.19
N LEU A 15 11.82 4.11 5.20
CA LEU A 15 13.07 3.38 5.14
C LEU A 15 12.92 1.93 5.62
N ALA A 16 11.83 1.61 6.32
CA ALA A 16 11.49 0.25 6.73
C ALA A 16 11.27 -0.66 5.53
N ARG A 17 10.51 -0.24 4.51
CA ARG A 17 10.32 -1.08 3.32
C ARG A 17 11.52 -1.05 2.38
N GLN A 18 12.33 0.03 2.42
CA GLN A 18 13.48 0.20 1.53
C GLN A 18 14.55 1.11 2.14
N VAL A 19 15.75 0.57 2.40
CA VAL A 19 16.92 1.40 2.74
C VAL A 19 17.45 2.07 1.48
N GLU A 20 17.57 3.39 1.55
CA GLU A 20 18.20 4.24 0.54
C GLU A 20 19.66 4.52 0.92
N ARG A 21 20.50 4.84 -0.05
CA ARG A 21 21.88 5.21 0.28
C ARG A 21 21.90 6.53 1.05
N LEU A 22 22.70 6.57 2.11
CA LEU A 22 22.82 7.74 2.97
C LEU A 22 23.26 8.99 2.19
N ASP A 23 24.20 8.86 1.24
CA ASP A 23 24.68 9.98 0.41
C ASP A 23 23.53 10.66 -0.34
N TRP A 24 22.59 9.89 -0.86
CA TRP A 24 21.42 10.41 -1.56
C TRP A 24 20.45 11.11 -0.62
N LEU A 25 20.16 10.53 0.55
CA LEU A 25 19.27 11.13 1.57
C LEU A 25 19.83 12.48 2.06
N LEU A 26 21.12 12.52 2.38
CA LEU A 26 21.80 13.74 2.80
C LEU A 26 21.69 14.84 1.75
N ALA A 27 21.81 14.49 0.46
CA ALA A 27 21.68 15.43 -0.65
C ALA A 27 20.24 15.95 -0.86
N GLN A 28 19.22 15.28 -0.32
CA GLN A 28 17.84 15.75 -0.44
C GLN A 28 17.51 16.84 0.58
N LEU A 29 18.07 16.78 1.79
CA LEU A 29 17.68 17.65 2.90
C LEU A 29 17.72 19.16 2.58
N PRO A 30 18.79 19.73 1.96
CA PRO A 30 18.79 21.15 1.60
C PRO A 30 17.64 21.52 0.66
N ARG A 31 17.26 20.61 -0.23
CA ARG A 31 16.19 20.84 -1.21
C ARG A 31 14.83 20.93 -0.52
N TYR A 32 14.55 20.03 0.42
CA TYR A 32 13.32 20.07 1.20
C TYR A 32 13.26 21.34 2.07
N ALA A 33 14.40 21.79 2.61
CA ALA A 33 14.49 23.05 3.35
C ALA A 33 14.19 24.26 2.44
N ASP A 34 14.77 24.31 1.23
CA ASP A 34 14.47 25.33 0.21
C ASP A 34 12.99 25.30 -0.21
N TRP A 35 12.36 24.13 -0.15
CA TRP A 35 10.92 23.98 -0.41
C TRP A 35 10.07 24.36 0.80
N GLY A 36 10.65 24.76 1.92
CA GLY A 36 9.95 25.21 3.12
C GLY A 36 9.43 24.09 4.02
N TYR A 37 9.87 22.84 3.84
CA TYR A 37 9.58 21.79 4.81
C TYR A 37 10.35 22.03 6.12
N GLN A 38 9.69 21.75 7.25
CA GLN A 38 10.18 22.03 8.59
C GLN A 38 10.50 20.76 9.37
N GLU A 39 9.81 19.67 9.08
CA GLU A 39 9.99 18.40 9.78
C GLU A 39 10.13 17.22 8.81
N LEU A 40 11.04 16.30 9.12
CA LEU A 40 11.19 15.01 8.48
C LEU A 40 10.71 13.91 9.44
N HIS A 41 9.65 13.19 9.06
CA HIS A 41 9.26 11.96 9.72
C HIS A 41 9.99 10.77 9.10
N ILE A 42 10.57 9.88 9.91
CA ILE A 42 11.34 8.74 9.40
C ILE A 42 10.72 7.45 9.91
N HIS A 43 10.17 6.66 9.00
CA HIS A 43 9.61 5.35 9.30
C HIS A 43 10.69 4.29 9.18
N LEU A 44 11.08 3.72 10.33
CA LEU A 44 12.32 2.95 10.46
C LEU A 44 12.10 1.43 10.65
N GLU A 45 11.21 1.02 11.54
CA GLU A 45 11.10 -0.39 11.99
C GLU A 45 12.47 -1.02 12.28
N ASP A 46 12.93 -2.00 11.51
CA ASP A 46 14.25 -2.65 11.65
C ASP A 46 15.36 -2.05 10.78
N ALA A 47 15.11 -0.93 10.09
CA ALA A 47 16.07 -0.29 9.19
C ALA A 47 17.11 0.58 9.89
N VAL A 48 17.17 0.57 11.23
CA VAL A 48 18.20 1.23 12.05
C VAL A 48 18.67 0.31 13.16
N GLU A 49 19.93 0.45 13.57
CA GLU A 49 20.45 -0.22 14.77
C GLU A 49 19.84 0.35 16.06
N PHE A 50 19.38 -0.55 16.94
CA PHE A 50 18.96 -0.23 18.31
C PHE A 50 20.01 -0.79 19.29
N PRO A 51 20.92 0.04 19.83
CA PRO A 51 21.95 -0.41 20.77
C PRO A 51 21.41 -1.23 21.95
N SER A 52 20.21 -0.89 22.44
CA SER A 52 19.57 -1.56 23.58
C SER A 52 18.91 -2.90 23.23
N LEU A 53 18.75 -3.21 21.94
CA LEU A 53 18.11 -4.42 21.41
C LEU A 53 18.91 -4.99 20.21
N PRO A 54 20.13 -5.50 20.45
CA PRO A 54 20.94 -6.10 19.40
C PRO A 54 20.17 -7.28 18.75
N GLY A 55 20.23 -7.37 17.42
CA GLY A 55 19.58 -8.44 16.64
C GLY A 55 18.21 -8.08 16.04
N VAL A 56 17.58 -6.97 16.45
CA VAL A 56 16.33 -6.49 15.82
C VAL A 56 16.59 -5.94 14.41
N ALA A 57 17.65 -5.14 14.29
CA ALA A 57 18.02 -4.47 13.05
C ALA A 57 18.29 -5.49 11.93
N ARG A 58 17.83 -5.18 10.72
CA ARG A 58 18.14 -6.01 9.54
C ARG A 58 19.58 -5.79 9.08
N ARG A 59 20.08 -6.72 8.27
CA ARG A 59 21.50 -6.73 7.83
C ARG A 59 21.97 -5.46 7.12
N ASP A 60 21.07 -4.74 6.45
CA ASP A 60 21.37 -3.50 5.75
C ASP A 60 20.74 -2.26 6.39
N ALA A 61 20.44 -2.33 7.69
CA ALA A 61 20.04 -1.18 8.49
C ALA A 61 21.12 -0.09 8.50
N TYR A 62 20.70 1.15 8.74
CA TYR A 62 21.64 2.22 9.06
C TYR A 62 22.27 1.95 10.41
N SER A 63 23.59 2.14 10.49
CA SER A 63 24.23 2.16 11.79
C SER A 63 23.78 3.35 12.62
N TYR A 64 23.90 3.26 13.94
CA TYR A 64 23.56 4.39 14.82
C TYR A 64 24.30 5.68 14.40
N GLN A 65 25.57 5.57 14.02
CA GLN A 65 26.39 6.69 13.51
C GLN A 65 25.89 7.25 12.16
N GLN A 66 25.48 6.38 11.23
CA GLN A 66 24.91 6.81 9.96
C GLN A 66 23.60 7.59 10.18
N PHE A 67 22.79 7.12 11.12
CA PHE A 67 21.54 7.78 11.47
C PHE A 67 21.79 9.12 12.19
N THR A 68 22.75 9.20 13.12
CA THR A 68 23.23 10.48 13.69
C THR A 68 23.61 11.47 12.60
N ARG A 69 24.43 11.06 11.63
CA ARG A 69 24.83 11.93 10.52
C ARG A 69 23.65 12.44 9.71
N LEU A 70 22.61 11.62 9.50
CA LEU A 70 21.39 12.03 8.82
C LEU A 70 20.66 13.13 9.59
N VAL A 71 20.46 12.92 10.89
CA VAL A 71 19.75 13.85 11.78
C VAL A 71 20.50 15.16 11.96
N ASP A 72 21.83 15.11 12.14
CA ASP A 72 22.69 16.31 12.22
C ASP A 72 22.63 17.13 10.94
N THR A 73 22.57 16.46 9.79
CA THR A 73 22.47 17.15 8.50
C THR A 73 21.10 17.79 8.32
N ALA A 74 20.02 17.13 8.74
CA ALA A 74 18.67 17.70 8.71
C ALA A 74 18.60 18.95 9.60
N THR A 75 19.10 18.83 10.83
CA THR A 75 19.11 19.92 11.80
C THR A 75 19.91 21.14 11.30
N ARG A 76 21.08 20.91 10.67
CA ARG A 76 21.90 21.99 10.10
C ARG A 76 21.22 22.80 8.99
N VAL A 77 20.29 22.19 8.25
CA VAL A 77 19.50 22.89 7.22
C VAL A 77 18.14 23.36 7.73
N GLY A 78 17.90 23.31 9.04
CA GLY A 78 16.67 23.78 9.67
C GLY A 78 15.50 22.79 9.63
N ILE A 79 15.73 21.53 9.24
CA ILE A 79 14.72 20.46 9.28
C ILE A 79 14.83 19.70 10.61
N LYS A 80 13.77 19.71 11.39
CA LYS A 80 13.67 18.90 12.62
C LYS A 80 13.27 17.46 12.27
N VAL A 81 13.66 16.49 13.09
CA VAL A 81 13.43 15.06 12.84
C VAL A 81 12.46 14.47 13.86
N VAL A 82 11.56 13.62 13.36
CA VAL A 82 10.57 12.85 14.12
C VAL A 82 10.71 11.36 13.74
N PRO A 83 11.40 10.54 14.54
CA PRO A 83 11.38 9.09 14.35
C PRO A 83 9.96 8.53 14.53
N ILE A 84 9.57 7.59 13.67
CA ILE A 84 8.39 6.75 13.83
C ILE A 84 8.83 5.38 14.36
N VAL A 85 8.40 5.06 15.58
CA VAL A 85 8.69 3.83 16.31
C VAL A 85 7.36 3.10 16.53
N ASN A 86 7.04 2.10 15.72
CA ASN A 86 5.77 1.39 15.85
C ASN A 86 5.75 0.53 17.13
N LEU A 87 4.74 0.73 17.98
CA LEU A 87 4.63 0.06 19.30
C LEU A 87 3.28 -0.65 19.52
N LEU A 88 2.58 -1.02 18.44
CA LEU A 88 1.41 -1.90 18.49
C LEU A 88 1.23 -2.67 17.18
N GLY A 89 0.56 -2.09 16.18
CA GLY A 89 0.61 -2.57 14.79
C GLY A 89 1.99 -2.37 14.19
N HIS A 90 2.24 -2.97 13.02
CA HIS A 90 3.54 -2.90 12.33
C HIS A 90 4.76 -3.29 13.19
N THR A 91 4.61 -4.21 14.14
CA THR A 91 5.68 -4.71 15.01
C THR A 91 6.21 -6.08 14.60
N GLN A 92 5.98 -6.51 13.36
CA GLN A 92 6.53 -7.78 12.84
C GLN A 92 8.07 -7.78 12.88
N TYR A 93 8.68 -6.59 12.80
CA TYR A 93 10.12 -6.40 12.94
C TYR A 93 10.66 -6.79 14.34
N LEU A 94 9.81 -6.80 15.38
CA LEU A 94 10.13 -7.36 16.69
C LEU A 94 9.84 -8.86 16.73
N ILE A 95 8.66 -9.27 16.27
CA ILE A 95 8.15 -10.66 16.36
C ILE A 95 8.98 -11.65 15.52
N LYS A 96 9.66 -11.17 14.46
CA LYS A 96 10.60 -11.98 13.69
C LYS A 96 11.77 -12.48 14.55
N VAL A 97 12.14 -11.75 15.60
CA VAL A 97 13.24 -12.09 16.52
C VAL A 97 12.75 -13.16 17.50
N PRO A 98 13.35 -14.37 17.54
CA PRO A 98 12.88 -15.47 18.38
C PRO A 98 12.64 -15.10 19.85
N GLU A 99 13.54 -14.32 20.46
CA GLU A 99 13.52 -13.94 21.88
C GLU A 99 12.42 -12.93 22.24
N LEU A 100 11.86 -12.28 21.23
CA LEU A 100 10.76 -11.31 21.32
C LEU A 100 9.44 -11.86 20.78
N ARG A 101 9.42 -13.08 20.25
CA ARG A 101 8.22 -13.68 19.65
C ARG A 101 7.08 -13.86 20.65
N GLU A 102 7.39 -14.08 21.92
CA GLU A 102 6.40 -14.14 23.01
C GLU A 102 5.60 -12.85 23.20
N LEU A 103 6.09 -11.71 22.69
CA LEU A 103 5.35 -10.45 22.72
C LEU A 103 4.12 -10.50 21.80
N ASN A 104 3.98 -11.48 20.90
CA ASN A 104 2.92 -11.53 19.91
C ASN A 104 1.53 -11.66 20.56
N GLU A 105 0.57 -10.89 20.04
CA GLU A 105 -0.84 -10.93 20.36
C GLU A 105 -1.48 -12.23 19.87
N LEU A 106 -0.98 -12.78 18.77
CA LEU A 106 -1.47 -14.02 18.16
C LEU A 106 -0.77 -15.25 18.74
N ARG A 107 -1.58 -16.23 19.17
CA ARG A 107 -1.12 -17.55 19.65
C ARG A 107 -1.92 -18.69 19.03
N SER A 108 -1.29 -19.84 18.78
CA SER A 108 -1.96 -21.08 18.42
C SER A 108 -2.73 -21.66 19.61
N ALA A 109 -3.51 -22.71 19.36
CA ALA A 109 -4.37 -23.34 20.36
C ALA A 109 -3.59 -23.91 21.57
N ASP A 110 -2.34 -24.34 21.36
CA ASP A 110 -1.41 -24.80 22.39
C ASP A 110 -0.69 -23.67 23.15
N GLY A 111 -0.96 -22.41 22.79
CA GLY A 111 -0.35 -21.23 23.40
C GLY A 111 0.95 -20.75 22.73
N THR A 112 1.48 -21.47 21.74
CA THR A 112 2.69 -21.06 21.02
C THR A 112 2.46 -19.75 20.25
N PRO A 113 3.35 -18.73 20.34
CA PRO A 113 3.18 -17.49 19.60
C PRO A 113 3.40 -17.70 18.10
N PHE A 114 2.57 -17.05 17.27
CA PHE A 114 2.76 -17.09 15.82
C PHE A 114 4.03 -16.33 15.38
N THR A 115 4.49 -16.62 14.16
CA THR A 115 5.65 -15.96 13.53
C THR A 115 5.32 -14.62 12.87
N SER A 116 4.04 -14.28 12.79
CA SER A 116 3.50 -13.01 12.30
C SER A 116 2.39 -12.52 13.24
N GLY A 117 2.10 -11.23 13.17
CA GLY A 117 1.07 -10.60 14.00
C GLY A 117 1.54 -9.23 14.48
N GLN A 118 1.05 -8.84 15.65
CA GLN A 118 1.35 -7.57 16.31
C GLN A 118 1.68 -7.82 17.79
N VAL A 119 2.28 -6.86 18.50
CA VAL A 119 2.58 -7.06 19.92
C VAL A 119 1.33 -6.96 20.80
N CYS A 120 1.36 -7.67 21.94
CA CYS A 120 0.35 -7.66 22.97
C CYS A 120 0.55 -6.51 23.96
N PRO A 121 -0.38 -5.54 24.07
CA PRO A 121 -0.27 -4.37 24.96
C PRO A 121 -0.04 -4.69 26.43
N LEU A 122 -0.43 -5.89 26.87
CA LEU A 122 -0.37 -6.35 28.25
C LEU A 122 0.76 -7.34 28.52
N HIS A 123 1.55 -7.70 27.52
CA HIS A 123 2.68 -8.58 27.75
C HIS A 123 3.66 -7.89 28.73
N PRO A 124 4.05 -8.50 29.87
CA PRO A 124 4.81 -7.84 30.93
C PRO A 124 6.14 -7.22 30.46
N ARG A 125 6.78 -7.83 29.45
CA ARG A 125 8.04 -7.35 28.85
C ARG A 125 7.86 -6.20 27.84
N LEU A 126 6.65 -5.93 27.34
CA LEU A 126 6.45 -4.99 26.21
C LEU A 126 6.89 -3.56 26.57
N LEU A 127 6.48 -3.03 27.72
CA LEU A 127 6.84 -1.66 28.10
C LEU A 127 8.34 -1.47 28.26
N GLY A 128 9.06 -2.48 28.76
CA GLY A 128 10.52 -2.43 28.85
C GLY A 128 11.20 -2.45 27.47
N VAL A 129 10.62 -3.16 26.49
CA VAL A 129 11.09 -3.13 25.10
C VAL A 129 10.78 -1.77 24.45
N ALA A 130 9.57 -1.24 24.67
CA ALA A 130 9.18 0.08 24.19
C ALA A 130 10.08 1.20 24.76
N GLU A 131 10.37 1.17 26.06
CA GLU A 131 11.27 2.14 26.69
C GLU A 131 12.68 2.09 26.09
N LYS A 132 13.23 0.89 25.84
CA LYS A 132 14.53 0.73 25.19
C LYS A 132 14.55 1.34 23.78
N LEU A 133 13.55 1.03 22.95
CA LEU A 133 13.43 1.58 21.60
C LEU A 133 13.30 3.11 21.62
N LEU A 134 12.44 3.64 22.50
CA LEU A 134 12.22 5.08 22.64
C LEU A 134 13.46 5.80 23.16
N ARG A 135 14.21 5.21 24.10
CA ARG A 135 15.46 5.75 24.63
C ARG A 135 16.56 5.80 23.56
N ASP A 136 16.70 4.74 22.78
CA ASP A 136 17.66 4.69 21.66
C ASP A 136 17.31 5.75 20.60
N MET A 137 16.02 6.05 20.39
CA MET A 137 15.57 7.02 19.38
C MET A 137 15.45 8.46 19.90
N ALA A 138 15.39 8.69 21.20
CA ALA A 138 15.19 10.01 21.81
C ALA A 138 16.25 11.06 21.36
N PRO A 139 17.55 10.73 21.23
CA PRO A 139 18.55 11.69 20.73
C PRO A 139 18.28 12.20 19.31
N PHE A 140 17.49 11.46 18.52
CA PHE A 140 17.16 11.81 17.14
C PHE A 140 15.85 12.61 17.00
N CYS A 141 15.12 12.81 18.10
CA CYS A 141 13.84 13.52 18.13
C CYS A 141 14.03 15.04 18.22
N THR A 142 14.67 15.66 17.22
CA THR A 142 15.01 17.10 17.24
C THR A 142 13.79 18.02 17.11
N ALA A 143 12.62 17.47 16.79
CA ALA A 143 11.32 18.16 16.86
C ALA A 143 10.72 18.22 18.28
N GLY A 144 11.33 17.57 19.27
CA GLY A 144 10.78 17.44 20.63
C GLY A 144 9.59 16.47 20.72
N LYS A 145 9.43 15.62 19.70
CA LYS A 145 8.34 14.62 19.61
C LYS A 145 8.80 13.33 18.95
N VAL A 146 8.09 12.24 19.24
CA VAL A 146 8.26 10.91 18.65
C VAL A 146 6.89 10.37 18.25
N HIS A 147 6.81 9.68 17.12
CA HIS A 147 5.59 9.04 16.66
C HIS A 147 5.60 7.55 17.04
N VAL A 148 4.58 7.05 17.74
CA VAL A 148 4.55 5.67 18.28
C VAL A 148 3.77 4.66 17.41
N GLY A 149 3.30 5.10 16.24
CA GLY A 149 2.55 4.28 15.29
C GLY A 149 1.12 4.06 15.77
N LEU A 150 0.80 2.80 16.08
CA LEU A 150 -0.49 2.28 16.58
C LEU A 150 -1.58 2.04 15.52
N ASP A 151 -1.23 2.23 14.25
CA ASP A 151 -2.08 1.98 13.09
C ASP A 151 -2.35 0.49 12.85
N GLU A 152 -3.41 0.22 12.07
CA GLU A 152 -3.74 -1.10 11.48
C GLU A 152 -3.68 -2.28 12.47
N SER A 153 -4.05 -2.02 13.73
CA SER A 153 -3.93 -2.95 14.85
C SER A 153 -5.11 -3.94 14.92
N PHE A 154 -5.38 -4.62 13.80
CA PHE A 154 -6.55 -5.50 13.60
C PHE A 154 -6.47 -6.84 14.35
N ASP A 155 -5.31 -7.18 14.93
CA ASP A 155 -5.16 -8.35 15.79
C ASP A 155 -5.37 -8.03 17.27
N LEU A 156 -5.61 -6.77 17.63
CA LEU A 156 -5.82 -6.31 19.01
C LEU A 156 -6.94 -7.09 19.71
N GLY A 157 -6.67 -7.59 20.91
CA GLY A 157 -7.63 -8.33 21.72
C GLY A 157 -7.64 -9.84 21.49
N LYS A 158 -6.70 -10.39 20.70
CA LYS A 158 -6.60 -11.83 20.43
C LYS A 158 -5.72 -12.58 21.43
N HIS A 159 -4.93 -11.92 22.26
CA HIS A 159 -4.16 -12.57 23.33
C HIS A 159 -5.07 -12.91 24.52
N PRO A 160 -4.87 -14.02 25.26
CA PRO A 160 -5.68 -14.35 26.44
C PRO A 160 -5.73 -13.24 27.50
N LEU A 161 -4.59 -12.57 27.76
CA LEU A 161 -4.54 -11.42 28.67
C LEU A 161 -5.39 -10.24 28.16
N SER A 162 -5.28 -9.92 26.86
CA SER A 162 -6.04 -8.83 26.24
C SER A 162 -7.54 -9.13 26.26
N ARG A 163 -7.96 -10.36 25.92
CA ARG A 163 -9.37 -10.81 26.04
C ARG A 163 -9.91 -10.57 27.45
N LYS A 164 -9.21 -11.08 28.47
CA LYS A 164 -9.62 -10.95 29.87
C LYS A 164 -9.73 -9.49 30.33
N GLU A 165 -8.83 -8.62 29.88
CA GLU A 165 -8.94 -7.19 30.18
C GLU A 165 -10.11 -6.54 29.43
N ILE A 166 -10.26 -6.80 28.15
CA ILE A 166 -11.34 -6.25 27.32
C ILE A 166 -12.71 -6.66 27.86
N ASP A 167 -12.89 -7.92 28.29
CA ASP A 167 -14.14 -8.37 28.92
C ASP A 167 -14.47 -7.57 30.20
N ARG A 168 -13.44 -7.07 30.90
CA ARG A 168 -13.58 -6.31 32.15
C ARG A 168 -13.78 -4.81 31.94
N ILE A 169 -13.07 -4.19 31.00
CA ILE A 169 -13.04 -2.71 30.85
C ILE A 169 -13.45 -2.20 29.47
N GLY A 170 -13.70 -3.11 28.52
CA GLY A 170 -14.01 -2.78 27.13
C GLY A 170 -12.78 -2.46 26.28
N LEU A 171 -12.94 -2.61 24.96
CA LEU A 171 -11.88 -2.41 23.97
C LEU A 171 -11.33 -0.98 23.97
N ALA A 172 -12.21 0.02 24.15
CA ALA A 172 -11.82 1.42 24.21
C ALA A 172 -10.85 1.71 25.34
N ALA A 173 -11.11 1.18 26.54
CA ALA A 173 -10.25 1.35 27.71
C ALA A 173 -8.96 0.53 27.62
N HIS A 174 -9.01 -0.64 26.99
CA HIS A 174 -7.81 -1.44 26.69
C HIS A 174 -6.85 -0.68 25.75
N PHE A 175 -7.37 -0.14 24.64
CA PHE A 175 -6.58 0.64 23.68
C PHE A 175 -6.05 1.93 24.31
N SER A 176 -6.91 2.74 24.93
CA SER A 176 -6.50 3.99 25.58
C SER A 176 -5.51 3.74 26.72
N GLY A 177 -5.66 2.64 27.45
CA GLY A 177 -4.73 2.21 28.50
C GLY A 177 -3.31 1.99 27.96
N HIS A 178 -3.16 1.36 26.78
CA HIS A 178 -1.86 1.23 26.12
C HIS A 178 -1.29 2.58 25.69
N VAL A 179 -2.12 3.42 25.06
CA VAL A 179 -1.74 4.79 24.65
C VAL A 179 -1.24 5.60 25.86
N ASN A 180 -1.92 5.52 27.00
CA ASN A 180 -1.56 6.22 28.25
C ASN A 180 -0.22 5.74 28.82
N ARG A 181 0.07 4.43 28.75
CA ARG A 181 1.37 3.90 29.19
C ARG A 181 2.51 4.37 28.30
N LEU A 182 2.31 4.38 26.97
CA LEU A 182 3.30 4.91 26.03
C LEU A 182 3.50 6.42 26.21
N HIS A 183 2.43 7.18 26.40
CA HIS A 183 2.49 8.62 26.69
C HIS A 183 3.30 8.91 27.95
N ALA A 184 3.11 8.15 29.02
CA ALA A 184 3.91 8.30 30.24
C ALA A 184 5.41 8.02 29.98
N LEU A 185 5.74 7.05 29.13
CA LEU A 185 7.13 6.77 28.74
C LEU A 185 7.74 7.93 27.92
N THR A 186 7.03 8.44 26.90
CA THR A 186 7.54 9.55 26.09
C THR A 186 7.72 10.81 26.92
N ARG A 187 6.81 11.10 27.86
CA ARG A 187 6.92 12.23 28.79
C ARG A 187 8.15 12.15 29.69
N LYS A 188 8.50 10.96 30.18
CA LYS A 188 9.74 10.74 30.96
C LYS A 188 11.00 11.05 30.16
N LEU A 189 10.95 10.91 28.83
CA LEU A 189 12.03 11.25 27.91
C LEU A 189 11.97 12.72 27.44
N GLY A 190 11.05 13.53 27.96
CA GLY A 190 10.86 14.92 27.53
C GLY A 190 10.24 15.09 26.14
N LEU A 191 9.60 14.04 25.61
CA LEU A 191 9.05 14.02 24.26
C LEU A 191 7.52 14.10 24.27
N ARG A 192 6.97 14.88 23.33
CA ARG A 192 5.56 14.83 22.98
C ARG A 192 5.26 13.59 22.14
N MET A 193 4.14 12.93 22.39
CA MET A 193 3.76 11.72 21.66
C MET A 193 2.89 12.05 20.44
N GLY A 194 3.24 11.47 19.30
CA GLY A 194 2.39 11.38 18.10
C GLY A 194 1.89 9.95 17.87
N MET A 195 0.70 9.79 17.30
CA MET A 195 0.17 8.48 16.90
C MET A 195 -0.73 8.61 15.66
N TRP A 196 -0.84 7.53 14.90
CA TRP A 196 -1.82 7.44 13.83
C TRP A 196 -3.23 7.38 14.43
N ALA A 197 -4.19 8.02 13.75
CA ALA A 197 -5.55 8.17 14.25
C ALA A 197 -6.54 7.09 13.74
N ASP A 198 -6.11 6.18 12.87
CA ASP A 198 -7.02 5.26 12.16
C ASP A 198 -7.78 4.31 13.09
N MET A 199 -7.15 3.83 14.15
CA MET A 199 -7.83 2.99 15.14
C MET A 199 -9.03 3.70 15.80
N LEU A 200 -9.05 5.04 15.82
CA LEU A 200 -10.12 5.84 16.40
C LEU A 200 -11.35 5.96 15.50
N TYR A 201 -11.26 5.55 14.22
CA TYR A 201 -12.45 5.31 13.39
C TYR A 201 -13.27 4.14 13.95
N TYR A 202 -12.58 3.10 14.42
CA TYR A 202 -13.17 1.85 14.86
C TYR A 202 -13.52 1.84 16.35
N ILE A 203 -12.79 2.63 17.14
CA ILE A 203 -12.91 2.69 18.60
C ILE A 203 -13.08 4.16 19.06
N PRO A 204 -14.12 4.89 18.58
CA PRO A 204 -14.26 6.32 18.83
C PRO A 204 -14.43 6.67 20.32
N GLU A 205 -14.91 5.74 21.15
CA GLU A 205 -15.04 5.92 22.59
C GLU A 205 -13.68 6.06 23.29
N ALA A 206 -12.60 5.58 22.68
CA ALA A 206 -11.25 5.73 23.22
C ALA A 206 -10.80 7.20 23.23
N ILE A 207 -11.31 8.04 22.32
CA ILE A 207 -10.93 9.46 22.18
C ILE A 207 -11.04 10.18 23.53
N LYS A 208 -12.15 9.97 24.26
CA LYS A 208 -12.43 10.63 25.55
C LYS A 208 -11.42 10.28 26.65
N GLN A 209 -10.65 9.22 26.47
CA GLN A 209 -9.71 8.67 27.44
C GLN A 209 -8.24 8.97 27.08
N LEU A 210 -8.01 9.63 25.93
CA LEU A 210 -6.66 9.97 25.49
C LEU A 210 -6.14 11.24 26.18
N PRO A 211 -4.82 11.35 26.41
CA PRO A 211 -4.21 12.57 26.93
C PRO A 211 -4.31 13.70 25.89
N LYS A 212 -4.63 14.91 26.35
CA LYS A 212 -4.89 16.06 25.47
C LYS A 212 -3.65 16.58 24.74
N ASP A 213 -2.45 16.32 25.28
CA ASP A 213 -1.19 16.76 24.67
C ASP A 213 -0.65 15.78 23.62
N VAL A 214 -1.41 14.75 23.22
CA VAL A 214 -1.07 13.85 22.10
C VAL A 214 -1.34 14.52 20.75
N ILE A 215 -0.51 14.20 19.75
CA ILE A 215 -0.73 14.56 18.35
C ILE A 215 -1.36 13.36 17.63
N ALA A 216 -2.54 13.55 17.05
CA ALA A 216 -3.22 12.57 16.22
C ALA A 216 -2.98 12.85 14.72
N TYR A 217 -2.41 11.89 14.02
CA TYR A 217 -2.11 11.94 12.60
C TYR A 217 -3.22 11.20 11.83
N GLU A 218 -4.12 11.95 11.19
CA GLU A 218 -5.22 11.40 10.41
C GLU A 218 -4.76 11.19 8.96
N TRP A 219 -4.69 9.93 8.54
CA TRP A 219 -4.27 9.57 7.19
C TRP A 219 -5.42 9.09 6.33
N TYR A 220 -5.39 9.52 5.06
CA TYR A 220 -6.27 9.08 3.99
C TYR A 220 -5.65 9.49 2.65
N TYR A 221 -5.53 8.54 1.71
CA TYR A 221 -4.63 8.70 0.55
C TYR A 221 -5.34 8.90 -0.80
N TYR A 222 -6.66 9.05 -0.79
CA TYR A 222 -7.46 9.34 -1.98
C TYR A 222 -7.90 10.80 -1.99
N GLY A 223 -8.25 11.33 -3.17
CA GLY A 223 -8.95 12.61 -3.26
C GLY A 223 -10.31 12.53 -2.55
N PHE A 224 -10.71 13.60 -1.85
CA PHE A 224 -12.01 13.67 -1.21
C PHE A 224 -12.58 15.09 -1.24
N PRO A 225 -13.90 15.26 -1.43
CA PRO A 225 -14.50 16.58 -1.58
C PRO A 225 -14.69 17.31 -0.25
N ARG A 226 -14.97 16.58 0.84
CA ARG A 226 -15.41 17.15 2.12
C ARG A 226 -14.66 16.57 3.31
N ARG A 227 -14.72 15.25 3.47
CA ARG A 227 -14.11 14.52 4.58
C ARG A 227 -13.41 13.26 4.11
N PRO A 228 -12.37 12.81 4.83
CA PRO A 228 -11.81 11.47 4.67
C PRO A 228 -12.87 10.38 4.76
N ARG A 229 -12.59 9.24 4.15
CA ARG A 229 -13.48 8.07 4.15
C ARG A 229 -12.79 6.87 4.79
N VAL A 230 -13.58 5.95 5.33
CA VAL A 230 -13.06 4.74 5.98
C VAL A 230 -13.34 3.54 5.09
N GLU A 231 -12.27 2.97 4.50
CA GLU A 231 -12.34 1.83 3.59
C GLU A 231 -13.11 0.65 4.19
N LEU A 232 -12.87 0.33 5.47
CA LEU A 232 -13.52 -0.79 6.15
C LEU A 232 -15.00 -0.54 6.47
N PHE A 233 -15.48 0.69 6.34
CA PHE A 233 -16.90 1.05 6.45
C PHE A 233 -17.48 1.39 5.07
N ASN A 234 -17.05 0.64 4.04
CA ASN A 234 -17.45 0.83 2.66
C ASN A 234 -17.26 2.29 2.19
N PHE A 235 -16.10 2.85 2.50
CA PHE A 235 -15.74 4.24 2.19
C PHE A 235 -16.77 5.28 2.66
N ALA A 236 -17.45 5.02 3.78
CA ALA A 236 -18.27 6.03 4.45
C ALA A 236 -17.42 7.21 4.90
N GLU A 237 -17.96 8.43 4.81
CA GLU A 237 -17.29 9.63 5.31
C GLU A 237 -17.13 9.57 6.83
N SER A 238 -15.99 10.04 7.32
CA SER A 238 -15.65 10.07 8.75
C SER A 238 -15.49 11.50 9.25
N ASP A 239 -15.81 11.72 10.51
CA ASP A 239 -15.65 13.01 11.21
C ASP A 239 -14.69 12.91 12.40
N VAL A 240 -13.74 11.97 12.35
CA VAL A 240 -12.83 11.73 13.48
C VAL A 240 -12.01 12.98 13.80
N GLY A 241 -11.51 13.71 12.79
CA GLY A 241 -10.74 14.94 12.98
C GLY A 241 -11.45 15.97 13.86
N SER A 242 -12.74 16.22 13.61
CA SER A 242 -13.54 17.14 14.44
C SER A 242 -13.70 16.65 15.88
N ARG A 243 -13.90 15.33 16.08
CA ARG A 243 -14.02 14.73 17.41
C ARG A 243 -12.71 14.79 18.20
N LEU A 244 -11.57 14.58 17.53
CA LEU A 244 -10.24 14.69 18.11
C LEU A 244 -9.97 16.13 18.58
N ARG A 245 -10.28 17.12 17.73
CA ARG A 245 -10.16 18.53 18.10
C ARG A 245 -11.10 18.92 19.24
N ALA A 246 -12.34 18.44 19.23
CA ALA A 246 -13.31 18.72 20.31
C ALA A 246 -12.84 18.18 21.67
N HIS A 247 -12.09 17.07 21.71
CA HIS A 247 -11.47 16.56 22.93
C HIS A 247 -10.20 17.33 23.35
N GLY A 248 -9.60 18.07 22.43
CA GLY A 248 -8.44 18.93 22.65
C GLY A 248 -7.10 18.37 22.15
N LEU A 249 -7.12 17.35 21.27
CA LEU A 249 -5.89 16.85 20.63
C LEU A 249 -5.44 17.80 19.51
N THR A 250 -4.13 17.84 19.29
CA THR A 250 -3.57 18.39 18.06
C THR A 250 -3.81 17.41 16.92
N VAL A 251 -4.40 17.87 15.82
CA VAL A 251 -4.69 17.04 14.65
C VAL A 251 -3.79 17.43 13.48
N TRP A 252 -3.25 16.41 12.80
CA TRP A 252 -2.44 16.52 11.60
C TRP A 252 -3.13 15.79 10.44
N GLY A 253 -3.11 16.40 9.25
CA GLY A 253 -3.59 15.76 8.02
C GLY A 253 -2.46 15.08 7.26
N CYS A 254 -2.68 13.87 6.78
CA CYS A 254 -1.62 13.05 6.16
C CYS A 254 -1.98 12.60 4.74
N PRO A 255 -1.71 13.45 3.72
CA PRO A 255 -1.73 13.01 2.31
C PRO A 255 -0.55 12.07 2.01
N MET A 256 -0.52 11.49 0.79
CA MET A 256 0.57 10.63 0.34
C MET A 256 1.22 11.13 -0.95
N ASN A 257 2.55 10.96 -1.09
CA ASN A 257 3.32 11.33 -2.29
C ASN A 257 3.62 10.18 -3.26
N GLY A 258 3.45 8.94 -2.80
CA GLY A 258 4.05 7.75 -3.41
C GLY A 258 3.05 6.83 -4.11
N SER A 259 3.39 5.54 -4.18
CA SER A 259 2.49 4.53 -4.69
C SER A 259 1.58 4.04 -3.60
N ALA A 260 0.34 3.75 -3.96
CA ALA A 260 -0.47 2.87 -3.15
C ALA A 260 -0.10 1.41 -3.49
N ARG A 261 0.98 0.93 -2.87
CA ARG A 261 1.44 -0.47 -2.87
C ARG A 261 2.24 -0.93 -4.09
N TYR A 262 1.55 -1.19 -5.20
CA TYR A 262 2.09 -1.98 -6.32
C TYR A 262 2.51 -1.16 -7.54
N GLU A 263 2.27 0.14 -7.49
CA GLU A 263 2.41 1.02 -8.64
C GLU A 263 3.92 1.23 -8.95
N PRO A 264 4.35 1.12 -10.22
CA PRO A 264 5.75 1.34 -10.60
C PRO A 264 6.08 2.83 -10.84
N MET A 265 5.11 3.71 -10.65
CA MET A 265 5.20 5.16 -10.73
C MET A 265 4.04 5.75 -9.89
N PRO A 266 4.19 6.91 -9.23
CA PRO A 266 3.07 7.55 -8.54
C PRO A 266 1.90 7.81 -9.49
N HIS A 267 0.67 7.68 -8.99
CA HIS A 267 -0.53 8.17 -9.68
C HIS A 267 -0.66 9.68 -9.43
N PHE A 268 0.02 10.49 -10.24
CA PHE A 268 0.22 11.92 -9.99
C PHE A 268 -1.08 12.72 -9.80
N THR A 269 -2.12 12.44 -10.58
CA THR A 269 -3.45 13.06 -10.46
C THR A 269 -4.03 12.80 -9.07
N ASP A 270 -4.13 11.53 -8.66
CA ASP A 270 -4.66 11.15 -7.34
C ASP A 270 -3.85 11.75 -6.19
N ARG A 271 -2.52 11.83 -6.31
CA ARG A 271 -1.67 12.46 -5.28
C ARG A 271 -1.91 13.96 -5.16
N MET A 272 -2.04 14.68 -6.28
CA MET A 272 -2.36 16.10 -6.25
C MET A 272 -3.76 16.37 -5.70
N GLU A 273 -4.75 15.60 -6.14
CA GLU A 273 -6.11 15.70 -5.62
C GLU A 273 -6.15 15.43 -4.11
N ASN A 274 -5.44 14.41 -3.64
CA ASN A 274 -5.34 14.09 -2.21
C ASN A 274 -4.66 15.21 -1.41
N ILE A 275 -3.53 15.75 -1.87
CA ILE A 275 -2.85 16.89 -1.24
C ILE A 275 -3.77 18.11 -1.15
N LEU A 276 -4.48 18.43 -2.24
CA LEU A 276 -5.43 19.54 -2.28
C LEU A 276 -6.64 19.33 -1.36
N SER A 277 -7.12 18.09 -1.26
CA SER A 277 -8.22 17.72 -0.35
C SER A 277 -7.82 17.97 1.10
N TRP A 278 -6.64 17.51 1.50
CA TRP A 278 -6.09 17.74 2.84
C TRP A 278 -5.76 19.21 3.11
N TRP A 279 -5.29 19.96 2.11
CA TRP A 279 -5.02 21.39 2.27
C TRP A 279 -6.31 22.17 2.58
N ARG A 280 -7.39 21.90 1.84
CA ARG A 280 -8.70 22.55 2.04
C ARG A 280 -9.35 22.12 3.36
N HIS A 281 -9.45 20.81 3.56
CA HIS A 281 -10.01 20.24 4.78
C HIS A 281 -9.23 20.67 6.03
N GLY A 282 -7.91 20.73 5.93
CA GLY A 282 -7.04 21.17 7.01
C GLY A 282 -7.25 22.63 7.41
N ALA A 283 -7.50 23.51 6.44
CA ALA A 283 -7.83 24.91 6.70
C ALA A 283 -9.18 25.06 7.42
N GLU A 284 -10.18 24.28 7.01
CA GLU A 284 -11.51 24.26 7.65
C GLU A 284 -11.46 23.66 9.06
N LEU A 285 -10.78 22.52 9.21
CA LEU A 285 -10.65 21.82 10.49
C LEU A 285 -9.70 22.53 11.45
N GLY A 286 -8.76 23.34 10.95
CA GLY A 286 -7.72 23.98 11.76
C GLY A 286 -6.65 22.98 12.23
N ILE A 287 -6.14 22.14 11.31
CA ILE A 287 -5.01 21.24 11.61
C ILE A 287 -3.72 22.03 11.87
N GLU A 288 -2.88 21.53 12.77
CA GLU A 288 -1.62 22.19 13.15
C GLU A 288 -0.43 21.74 12.29
N GLY A 289 -0.58 20.67 11.51
CA GLY A 289 0.44 20.17 10.61
C GLY A 289 -0.09 19.31 9.49
N MET A 290 0.68 19.27 8.41
CA MET A 290 0.44 18.43 7.25
C MET A 290 1.68 17.57 7.01
N LEU A 291 1.52 16.25 7.09
CA LEU A 291 2.56 15.27 6.85
C LEU A 291 2.35 14.62 5.48
N VAL A 292 3.15 15.00 4.48
CA VAL A 292 3.15 14.30 3.19
C VAL A 292 3.85 12.96 3.38
N SER A 293 3.05 11.92 3.58
CA SER A 293 3.52 10.56 3.82
C SER A 293 4.08 9.92 2.55
N SER A 294 5.04 9.02 2.73
CA SER A 294 5.64 8.24 1.66
C SER A 294 5.70 6.79 2.08
N TRP A 295 5.03 5.92 1.34
CA TRP A 295 4.93 4.50 1.64
C TRP A 295 5.42 3.66 0.48
N GLU A 296 6.14 2.59 0.81
CA GLU A 296 6.47 1.52 -0.11
C GLU A 296 7.20 1.94 -1.40
N PRO A 297 8.24 2.81 -1.35
CA PRO A 297 8.88 3.34 -2.56
C PRO A 297 9.74 2.33 -3.34
N PHE A 298 9.80 1.06 -2.90
CA PHE A 298 10.72 0.02 -3.39
C PHE A 298 10.52 -0.40 -4.85
N ARG A 299 9.44 0.03 -5.51
CA ARG A 299 9.22 -0.12 -6.96
C ARG A 299 9.31 1.18 -7.74
N LEU A 300 9.43 2.30 -7.05
CA LEU A 300 9.45 3.64 -7.64
C LEU A 300 10.89 4.08 -7.88
N ALA A 301 11.08 4.93 -8.88
CA ALA A 301 12.19 5.88 -8.81
C ALA A 301 11.80 6.95 -7.77
N MET A 302 12.50 7.02 -6.64
CA MET A 302 12.13 7.91 -5.53
C MET A 302 12.08 9.38 -5.92
N GLU A 303 12.84 9.78 -6.92
CA GLU A 303 12.76 11.15 -7.41
C GLU A 303 11.37 11.53 -7.93
N MET A 304 10.52 10.55 -8.29
CA MET A 304 9.13 10.80 -8.66
C MET A 304 8.24 11.12 -7.46
N THR A 305 8.51 10.53 -6.29
CA THR A 305 7.80 10.91 -5.04
C THR A 305 8.33 12.26 -4.55
N THR A 306 9.63 12.51 -4.68
CA THR A 306 10.24 13.82 -4.40
C THR A 306 9.65 14.93 -5.28
N VAL A 307 9.28 14.66 -6.54
CA VAL A 307 8.55 15.62 -7.39
C VAL A 307 7.18 15.96 -6.79
N VAL A 308 6.47 14.99 -6.24
CA VAL A 308 5.17 15.21 -5.60
C VAL A 308 5.33 16.05 -4.33
N ASP A 309 6.36 15.82 -3.52
CA ASP A 309 6.68 16.66 -2.36
C ASP A 309 7.03 18.09 -2.77
N ALA A 310 7.85 18.24 -3.81
CA ALA A 310 8.20 19.54 -4.38
C ALA A 310 6.99 20.25 -5.01
N ALA A 311 6.01 19.50 -5.54
CA ALA A 311 4.77 20.04 -6.07
C ALA A 311 3.85 20.53 -4.94
N ALA A 312 3.72 19.76 -3.85
CA ALA A 312 2.97 20.15 -2.65
C ALA A 312 3.46 21.49 -2.09
N ALA A 313 4.77 21.76 -2.16
CA ALA A 313 5.36 23.02 -1.72
C ALA A 313 4.83 24.27 -2.43
N THR A 314 4.19 24.11 -3.59
CA THR A 314 3.49 25.20 -4.28
C THR A 314 2.42 25.84 -3.40
N LEU A 315 1.75 25.08 -2.53
CA LEU A 315 0.66 25.58 -1.68
C LEU A 315 1.10 26.71 -0.74
N TRP A 316 2.34 26.66 -0.24
CA TRP A 316 2.88 27.68 0.67
C TRP A 316 3.97 28.56 0.06
N LEU A 317 4.64 28.14 -1.02
CA LEU A 317 5.59 29.01 -1.75
C LEU A 317 4.91 29.89 -2.79
N ASN A 318 3.72 29.49 -3.26
CA ASN A 318 2.94 30.19 -4.27
C ASN A 318 1.46 30.18 -3.89
N PRO A 319 1.06 30.92 -2.82
CA PRO A 319 -0.32 30.97 -2.38
C PRO A 319 -1.29 31.31 -3.52
N GLY A 320 -2.40 30.58 -3.61
CA GLY A 320 -3.41 30.72 -4.66
C GLY A 320 -3.21 29.81 -5.88
N VAL A 321 -2.04 29.17 -6.05
CA VAL A 321 -1.83 28.18 -7.11
C VAL A 321 -2.31 26.81 -6.63
N THR A 322 -3.49 26.39 -7.11
CA THR A 322 -4.11 25.10 -6.78
C THR A 322 -4.44 24.23 -8.00
N ASP A 323 -3.95 24.61 -9.20
CA ASP A 323 -4.08 23.78 -10.40
C ASP A 323 -3.07 22.61 -10.33
N PRO A 324 -3.52 21.34 -10.36
CA PRO A 324 -2.64 20.18 -10.24
C PRO A 324 -1.51 20.14 -11.28
N GLN A 325 -1.78 20.55 -12.51
CA GLN A 325 -0.78 20.52 -13.59
C GLN A 325 0.30 21.57 -13.38
N GLU A 326 -0.07 22.78 -12.96
CA GLU A 326 0.87 23.84 -12.60
C GLU A 326 1.69 23.46 -11.35
N MET A 327 1.06 22.89 -10.33
CA MET A 327 1.75 22.38 -9.14
C MET A 327 2.80 21.33 -9.52
N LEU A 328 2.43 20.34 -10.34
CA LEU A 328 3.38 19.33 -10.84
C LEU A 328 4.50 19.95 -11.68
N THR A 329 4.18 20.90 -12.55
CA THR A 329 5.16 21.62 -13.37
C THR A 329 6.20 22.30 -12.47
N ARG A 330 5.77 22.96 -11.40
CA ARG A 330 6.68 23.56 -10.41
C ARG A 330 7.48 22.51 -9.64
N GLY A 331 6.86 21.37 -9.29
CA GLY A 331 7.55 20.23 -8.68
C GLY A 331 8.69 19.71 -9.56
N PHE A 332 8.42 19.42 -10.83
CA PHE A 332 9.45 19.04 -11.79
C PHE A 332 10.52 20.12 -11.97
N ALA A 333 10.14 21.40 -12.00
CA ALA A 333 11.08 22.50 -12.12
C ALA A 333 12.02 22.61 -10.91
N ARG A 334 11.51 22.42 -9.69
CA ARG A 334 12.29 22.37 -8.46
C ARG A 334 13.22 21.15 -8.42
N VAL A 335 12.78 20.01 -8.95
CA VAL A 335 13.55 18.77 -8.86
C VAL A 335 14.61 18.64 -9.97
N PHE A 336 14.30 19.05 -11.19
CA PHE A 336 15.14 18.78 -12.37
C PHE A 336 15.44 20.02 -13.22
N GLY A 337 15.00 21.21 -12.79
CA GLY A 337 15.14 22.44 -13.54
C GLY A 337 13.97 22.71 -14.50
N ARG A 338 13.83 23.98 -14.91
CA ARG A 338 12.66 24.50 -15.64
C ARG A 338 12.52 23.97 -17.08
N SER A 339 13.63 23.62 -17.72
CA SER A 339 13.67 23.34 -19.17
C SER A 339 12.76 22.20 -19.62
N THR A 340 12.60 21.15 -18.81
CA THR A 340 11.78 19.97 -19.15
C THR A 340 10.48 19.88 -18.35
N ALA A 341 10.25 20.81 -17.42
CA ALA A 341 9.26 20.66 -16.36
C ALA A 341 7.82 20.55 -16.87
N LYS A 342 7.42 21.43 -17.80
CA LYS A 342 6.07 21.44 -18.38
C LYS A 342 5.77 20.17 -19.18
N VAL A 343 6.76 19.69 -19.94
CA VAL A 343 6.62 18.45 -20.73
C VAL A 343 6.57 17.24 -19.81
N ALA A 344 7.43 17.19 -18.78
CA ALA A 344 7.46 16.11 -17.80
C ALA A 344 6.14 16.01 -17.02
N ALA A 345 5.60 17.14 -16.52
CA ALA A 345 4.31 17.17 -15.83
C ALA A 345 3.17 16.65 -16.71
N ARG A 346 3.10 17.11 -17.97
CA ARG A 346 2.08 16.64 -18.92
C ARG A 346 2.18 15.13 -19.19
N VAL A 347 3.38 14.60 -19.37
CA VAL A 347 3.59 13.15 -19.61
C VAL A 347 3.25 12.33 -18.36
N ALA A 348 3.63 12.82 -17.18
CA ALA A 348 3.32 12.20 -15.90
C ALA A 348 1.80 12.05 -15.71
N LEU A 349 1.05 13.15 -15.85
CA LEU A 349 -0.42 13.15 -15.75
C LEU A 349 -1.09 12.30 -16.84
N ALA A 350 -0.60 12.35 -18.08
CA ALA A 350 -1.14 11.53 -19.16
C ALA A 350 -0.96 10.03 -18.92
N SER A 351 0.05 9.63 -18.14
CA SER A 351 0.33 8.23 -17.81
C SER A 351 -0.71 7.62 -16.85
N ASP A 352 -1.43 8.46 -16.11
CA ASP A 352 -2.49 8.05 -15.19
C ASP A 352 -3.76 7.59 -15.90
N ARG A 353 -3.87 7.79 -17.23
CA ARG A 353 -4.97 7.23 -18.04
C ARG A 353 -5.06 5.70 -17.93
N TYR A 354 -3.92 5.03 -17.75
CA TYR A 354 -3.83 3.57 -17.61
C TYR A 354 -3.11 3.23 -16.31
N PRO A 355 -3.74 3.39 -15.14
CA PRO A 355 -3.04 3.15 -13.88
C PRO A 355 -2.66 1.67 -13.75
N PHE A 356 -1.42 1.41 -13.35
CA PHE A 356 -0.97 0.08 -12.95
C PHE A 356 -1.07 0.02 -11.44
N GLY A 357 -2.24 -0.34 -10.94
CA GLY A 357 -2.56 -0.38 -9.52
C GLY A 357 -3.68 -1.39 -9.24
N GLY A 358 -3.86 -1.72 -7.95
CA GLY A 358 -4.80 -2.73 -7.50
C GLY A 358 -4.25 -4.16 -7.55
N TYR A 359 -4.81 -5.03 -6.73
CA TYR A 359 -4.41 -6.44 -6.66
C TYR A 359 -4.69 -7.22 -7.96
N PRO A 360 -5.81 -7.01 -8.68
CA PRO A 360 -6.07 -7.72 -9.94
C PRO A 360 -5.01 -7.44 -11.01
N ARG A 361 -4.50 -6.20 -11.09
CA ARG A 361 -3.39 -5.86 -12.00
C ARG A 361 -2.05 -6.42 -11.53
N TRP A 362 -1.89 -6.67 -10.23
CA TRP A 362 -0.65 -7.16 -9.64
C TRP A 362 -0.42 -8.67 -9.84
N GLU A 363 -1.47 -9.51 -9.75
CA GLU A 363 -1.37 -10.98 -9.73
C GLU A 363 -0.48 -11.56 -10.85
N ILE A 364 -0.47 -10.94 -12.04
CA ILE A 364 0.35 -11.36 -13.18
C ILE A 364 1.87 -11.34 -12.90
N ASN A 365 2.33 -10.49 -11.97
CA ASN A 365 3.73 -10.45 -11.53
C ASN A 365 4.13 -11.76 -10.83
N ASP A 366 3.19 -12.37 -10.11
CA ASP A 366 3.39 -13.58 -9.31
C ASP A 366 3.08 -14.85 -10.11
N SER A 367 2.08 -14.81 -11.00
CA SER A 367 1.73 -15.96 -11.83
C SER A 367 0.99 -15.58 -13.11
N TRP A 368 1.39 -16.10 -14.27
CA TRP A 368 0.66 -15.88 -15.53
C TRP A 368 -0.63 -16.71 -15.63
N LYS A 369 -0.84 -17.68 -14.73
CA LYS A 369 -2.06 -18.53 -14.69
C LYS A 369 -3.33 -17.77 -14.27
N THR A 370 -3.17 -16.59 -13.69
CA THR A 370 -4.28 -15.73 -13.22
C THR A 370 -4.86 -14.87 -14.35
N VAL A 371 -4.19 -14.82 -15.51
CA VAL A 371 -4.70 -14.11 -16.69
C VAL A 371 -5.81 -14.93 -17.32
N SER A 372 -7.00 -14.35 -17.42
CA SER A 372 -8.17 -14.99 -18.03
C SER A 372 -8.02 -15.08 -19.55
N ARG A 373 -8.36 -16.25 -20.10
CA ARG A 373 -8.41 -16.47 -21.56
C ARG A 373 -9.49 -15.65 -22.26
N ARG A 374 -10.42 -15.04 -21.51
CA ARG A 374 -11.52 -14.23 -22.06
C ARG A 374 -11.22 -12.73 -22.09
N GLU A 375 -10.11 -12.28 -21.49
CA GLU A 375 -9.81 -10.85 -21.48
C GLU A 375 -9.63 -10.32 -22.91
N PRO A 376 -10.32 -9.23 -23.29
CA PRO A 376 -10.15 -8.66 -24.62
C PRO A 376 -8.73 -8.10 -24.75
N LEU A 377 -8.10 -8.27 -25.93
CA LEU A 377 -6.75 -7.76 -26.19
C LEU A 377 -6.72 -6.24 -26.42
N ALA A 378 -7.79 -5.67 -26.99
CA ALA A 378 -7.81 -4.29 -27.46
C ALA A 378 -7.44 -3.25 -26.38
N PRO A 379 -7.95 -3.32 -25.13
CA PRO A 379 -7.55 -2.39 -24.07
C PRO A 379 -6.05 -2.43 -23.75
N PHE A 380 -5.44 -3.61 -23.70
CA PHE A 380 -4.02 -3.78 -23.38
C PHE A 380 -3.12 -3.37 -24.55
N VAL A 381 -3.57 -3.56 -25.80
CA VAL A 381 -2.87 -3.03 -26.98
C VAL A 381 -2.92 -1.50 -27.01
N ALA A 382 -4.06 -0.91 -26.63
CA ALA A 382 -4.18 0.55 -26.51
C ALA A 382 -3.28 1.11 -25.39
N GLU A 383 -3.21 0.42 -24.25
CA GLU A 383 -2.28 0.74 -23.16
C GLU A 383 -0.82 0.64 -23.61
N GLU A 384 -0.42 -0.45 -24.28
CA GLU A 384 0.95 -0.60 -24.81
C GLU A 384 1.32 0.54 -25.75
N LYS A 385 0.42 0.91 -26.67
CA LYS A 385 0.63 2.02 -27.59
C LYS A 385 0.84 3.34 -26.83
N ALA A 386 0.01 3.61 -25.81
CA ALA A 386 0.13 4.82 -25.01
C ALA A 386 1.44 4.85 -24.20
N CYS A 387 1.80 3.73 -23.55
CA CYS A 387 3.06 3.62 -22.82
C CYS A 387 4.28 3.76 -23.75
N ARG A 388 4.23 3.19 -24.96
CA ARG A 388 5.28 3.34 -25.98
C ARG A 388 5.45 4.80 -26.38
N GLN A 389 4.36 5.51 -26.64
CA GLN A 389 4.38 6.93 -26.98
C GLN A 389 4.96 7.77 -25.84
N ALA A 390 4.53 7.52 -24.60
CA ALA A 390 5.07 8.22 -23.42
C ALA A 390 6.56 7.95 -23.22
N ALA A 391 7.00 6.69 -23.34
CA ALA A 391 8.41 6.30 -23.21
C ALA A 391 9.31 6.89 -24.31
N ALA A 392 8.75 7.28 -25.46
CA ALA A 392 9.47 7.90 -26.56
C ALA A 392 9.64 9.42 -26.42
N VAL A 393 8.89 10.11 -25.54
CA VAL A 393 8.95 11.56 -25.39
C VAL A 393 10.32 12.02 -24.90
N ARG A 394 10.90 13.03 -25.54
CA ARG A 394 12.17 13.66 -25.16
C ARG A 394 12.08 15.19 -25.33
N PRO A 395 12.86 15.98 -24.56
CA PRO A 395 13.67 15.57 -23.41
C PRO A 395 12.82 15.28 -22.16
N LEU A 396 13.25 14.34 -21.31
CA LEU A 396 12.63 14.05 -20.00
C LEU A 396 13.71 13.77 -18.96
N PRO A 397 13.49 14.10 -17.67
CA PRO A 397 14.37 13.69 -16.58
C PRO A 397 14.58 12.17 -16.57
N ALA A 398 15.81 11.73 -16.26
CA ALA A 398 16.17 10.31 -16.33
C ALA A 398 15.26 9.41 -15.46
N PRO A 399 14.94 9.76 -14.20
CA PRO A 399 14.02 8.96 -13.37
C PRO A 399 12.62 8.77 -13.97
N LEU A 400 12.03 9.82 -14.55
CA LEU A 400 10.73 9.73 -15.22
C LEU A 400 10.84 8.84 -16.46
N ARG A 401 11.86 9.06 -17.29
CA ARG A 401 12.08 8.27 -18.52
C ARG A 401 12.18 6.78 -18.24
N VAL A 402 12.99 6.35 -17.26
CA VAL A 402 13.13 4.91 -16.97
C VAL A 402 11.89 4.32 -16.31
N SER A 403 11.11 5.13 -15.57
CA SER A 403 9.81 4.70 -15.04
C SER A 403 8.83 4.43 -16.20
N LEU A 404 8.81 5.29 -17.22
CA LEU A 404 8.01 5.10 -18.43
C LEU A 404 8.49 3.90 -19.27
N GLU A 405 9.79 3.66 -19.37
CA GLU A 405 10.35 2.47 -20.04
C GLU A 405 9.94 1.17 -19.32
N LEU A 406 9.94 1.17 -17.97
CA LEU A 406 9.44 0.03 -17.19
C LEU A 406 7.93 -0.16 -17.40
N ARG A 407 7.13 0.92 -17.39
CA ARG A 407 5.70 0.89 -17.70
C ARG A 407 5.42 0.32 -19.09
N HIS A 408 6.21 0.71 -20.09
CA HIS A 408 6.09 0.17 -21.43
C HIS A 408 6.38 -1.34 -21.48
N TYR A 409 7.44 -1.80 -20.80
CA TYR A 409 7.70 -3.23 -20.65
C TYR A 409 6.50 -3.99 -20.03
N LEU A 410 5.90 -3.46 -18.96
CA LEU A 410 4.76 -4.10 -18.30
C LEU A 410 3.56 -4.20 -19.24
N ALA A 411 3.29 -3.16 -20.04
CA ALA A 411 2.22 -3.19 -21.03
C ALA A 411 2.50 -4.19 -22.17
N GLN A 412 3.76 -4.30 -22.63
CA GLN A 412 4.17 -5.32 -23.59
C GLN A 412 3.99 -6.74 -23.05
N ARG A 413 4.35 -6.96 -21.77
CA ARG A 413 4.08 -8.23 -21.09
C ARG A 413 2.59 -8.53 -21.05
N ASP A 414 1.76 -7.56 -20.66
CA ASP A 414 0.32 -7.73 -20.56
C ASP A 414 -0.29 -8.19 -21.89
N VAL A 415 0.14 -7.60 -23.01
CA VAL A 415 -0.27 -8.02 -24.35
C VAL A 415 0.23 -9.44 -24.66
N PHE A 416 1.51 -9.72 -24.43
CA PHE A 416 2.11 -11.02 -24.73
C PHE A 416 1.43 -12.16 -23.95
N VAL A 417 1.28 -12.01 -22.63
CA VAL A 417 0.73 -13.05 -21.76
C VAL A 417 -0.73 -13.33 -22.11
N ARG A 418 -1.54 -12.32 -22.43
CA ARG A 418 -2.95 -12.51 -22.85
C ARG A 418 -3.05 -13.19 -24.22
N ARG A 419 -2.21 -12.81 -25.17
CA ARG A 419 -2.13 -13.52 -26.46
C ARG A 419 -1.72 -14.97 -26.26
N ALA A 420 -0.75 -15.24 -25.38
CA ALA A 420 -0.31 -16.58 -25.06
C ALA A 420 -1.42 -17.40 -24.37
N ALA A 421 -2.16 -16.80 -23.43
CA ALA A 421 -3.33 -17.41 -22.78
C ALA A 421 -4.39 -17.84 -23.80
N GLN A 422 -4.61 -17.04 -24.84
CA GLN A 422 -5.55 -17.32 -25.93
C GLN A 422 -5.00 -18.26 -27.02
N GLY A 423 -3.77 -18.77 -26.88
CA GLY A 423 -3.13 -19.60 -27.91
C GLY A 423 -2.74 -18.83 -29.18
N LEU A 424 -2.69 -17.50 -29.12
CA LEU A 424 -2.41 -16.61 -30.26
C LEU A 424 -0.94 -16.17 -30.33
N ALA A 425 -0.15 -16.40 -29.29
CA ALA A 425 1.25 -15.98 -29.26
C ALA A 425 2.15 -16.93 -30.08
N THR A 426 2.97 -16.33 -30.92
CA THR A 426 3.93 -17.01 -31.81
C THR A 426 5.35 -17.01 -31.23
N ALA A 427 6.22 -17.91 -31.73
CA ALA A 427 7.64 -17.91 -31.35
C ALA A 427 8.33 -16.57 -31.66
N ALA A 428 7.94 -15.89 -32.75
CA ALA A 428 8.45 -14.57 -33.10
C ALA A 428 8.05 -13.50 -32.07
N GLU A 429 6.82 -13.54 -31.57
CA GLU A 429 6.37 -12.67 -30.47
C GLU A 429 7.10 -12.99 -29.17
N GLY A 430 7.39 -14.27 -28.88
CA GLY A 430 8.25 -14.66 -27.77
C GLY A 430 9.66 -14.04 -27.85
N LYS A 431 10.26 -14.00 -29.04
CA LYS A 431 11.55 -13.31 -29.28
C LYS A 431 11.43 -11.79 -29.06
N LYS A 432 10.35 -11.16 -29.54
CA LYS A 432 10.09 -9.72 -29.29
C LYS A 432 9.93 -9.43 -27.80
N PHE A 433 9.21 -10.29 -27.07
CA PHE A 433 9.05 -10.15 -25.63
C PHE A 433 10.36 -10.36 -24.86
N ALA A 434 11.25 -11.25 -25.33
CA ALA A 434 12.60 -11.37 -24.77
C ALA A 434 13.42 -10.07 -24.92
N ALA A 435 13.28 -9.35 -26.04
CA ALA A 435 13.91 -8.05 -26.23
C ALA A 435 13.32 -6.97 -25.29
N ALA A 436 12.00 -6.98 -25.11
CA ALA A 436 11.31 -6.11 -24.15
C ALA A 436 11.80 -6.35 -22.71
N LEU A 437 11.96 -7.63 -22.30
CA LEU A 437 12.54 -8.01 -21.01
C LEU A 437 13.93 -7.40 -20.79
N ALA A 438 14.79 -7.40 -21.82
CA ALA A 438 16.11 -6.79 -21.72
C ALA A 438 16.03 -5.28 -21.50
N ALA A 439 15.12 -4.58 -22.18
CA ALA A 439 14.87 -3.16 -21.98
C ALA A 439 14.33 -2.85 -20.58
N GLY A 440 13.31 -3.59 -20.14
CA GLY A 440 12.74 -3.45 -18.79
C GLY A 440 13.79 -3.71 -17.70
N ARG A 441 14.71 -4.67 -17.89
CA ARG A 441 15.78 -4.95 -16.93
C ARG A 441 16.76 -3.78 -16.80
N ARG A 442 17.09 -3.13 -17.92
CA ARG A 442 17.91 -1.92 -17.90
C ARG A 442 17.19 -0.78 -17.17
N ALA A 443 15.92 -0.56 -17.45
CA ALA A 443 15.11 0.45 -16.79
C ALA A 443 15.03 0.21 -15.27
N ALA A 444 14.61 -0.98 -14.85
CA ALA A 444 14.53 -1.37 -13.43
C ALA A 444 15.86 -1.24 -12.69
N ARG A 445 16.97 -1.65 -13.32
CA ARG A 445 18.32 -1.51 -12.74
C ARG A 445 18.73 -0.05 -12.61
N THR A 446 18.43 0.79 -13.60
CA THR A 446 18.72 2.23 -13.55
C THR A 446 17.90 2.92 -12.47
N MET A 447 16.59 2.64 -12.39
CA MET A 447 15.71 3.12 -11.31
C MET A 447 16.28 2.80 -9.93
N TRP A 448 16.74 1.56 -9.73
CA TRP A 448 17.34 1.13 -8.48
C TRP A 448 18.63 1.88 -8.15
N ARG A 449 19.52 2.04 -9.15
CA ARG A 449 20.84 2.65 -8.97
C ARG A 449 20.81 4.14 -8.63
N PHE A 450 19.71 4.84 -8.90
CA PHE A 450 19.59 6.24 -8.54
C PHE A 450 19.76 6.46 -7.03
N THR A 451 19.10 5.63 -6.22
CA THR A 451 18.99 5.91 -4.77
C THR A 451 19.42 4.73 -3.89
N ARG A 452 19.50 3.49 -4.40
CA ARG A 452 19.80 2.26 -3.61
C ARG A 452 21.20 1.67 -3.85
N ASP A 453 21.56 0.64 -3.06
CA ASP A 453 22.81 -0.13 -3.21
C ASP A 453 22.90 -0.76 -4.61
N ARG A 454 23.88 -0.30 -5.40
CA ARG A 454 24.08 -0.69 -6.79
C ARG A 454 24.44 -2.17 -6.99
N ARG A 455 24.82 -2.87 -5.92
CA ARG A 455 25.18 -4.30 -5.93
C ARG A 455 23.97 -5.21 -5.73
N LYS A 456 22.85 -4.68 -5.21
CA LYS A 456 21.64 -5.46 -4.95
C LYS A 456 20.68 -5.44 -6.14
N GLN A 457 19.86 -6.47 -6.24
CA GLN A 457 18.72 -6.52 -7.15
C GLN A 457 17.48 -5.97 -6.45
N GLY A 458 16.81 -5.00 -7.07
CA GLY A 458 15.56 -4.43 -6.57
C GLY A 458 14.32 -5.27 -6.88
N ALA A 459 13.19 -4.90 -6.26
CA ALA A 459 11.90 -5.57 -6.41
C ALA A 459 11.46 -5.72 -7.88
N ASN A 460 11.56 -4.65 -8.68
CA ASN A 460 11.26 -4.73 -10.12
C ASN A 460 12.20 -5.72 -10.83
N GLY A 461 13.48 -5.77 -10.44
CA GLY A 461 14.44 -6.73 -10.99
C GLY A 461 14.03 -8.19 -10.74
N LEU A 462 13.41 -8.50 -9.59
CA LEU A 462 12.91 -9.84 -9.27
C LEU A 462 11.70 -10.20 -10.14
N ILE A 463 10.77 -9.27 -10.35
CA ILE A 463 9.60 -9.46 -11.25
C ILE A 463 10.08 -9.84 -12.67
N LEU A 464 11.04 -9.10 -13.21
CA LEU A 464 11.59 -9.37 -14.55
C LEU A 464 12.43 -10.66 -14.62
N ALA A 465 12.98 -11.13 -13.49
CA ALA A 465 13.62 -12.44 -13.43
C ALA A 465 12.56 -13.55 -13.51
N GLY A 466 11.45 -13.41 -12.77
CA GLY A 466 10.30 -14.31 -12.82
C GLY A 466 9.68 -14.38 -14.21
N ASP A 467 9.43 -13.24 -14.85
CA ASP A 467 8.88 -13.18 -16.20
C ASP A 467 9.80 -13.83 -17.24
N ALA A 468 11.13 -13.68 -17.11
CA ALA A 468 12.07 -14.37 -17.98
C ALA A 468 12.10 -15.88 -17.76
N ALA A 469 11.94 -16.35 -16.52
CA ALA A 469 11.82 -17.78 -16.23
C ALA A 469 10.54 -18.37 -16.85
N ARG A 470 9.40 -17.66 -16.71
CA ARG A 470 8.13 -18.05 -17.32
C ARG A 470 8.19 -18.03 -18.84
N LEU A 471 8.84 -17.04 -19.44
CA LEU A 471 9.04 -16.99 -20.90
C LEU A 471 9.84 -18.20 -21.40
N ARG A 472 10.97 -18.54 -20.73
CA ARG A 472 11.76 -19.73 -21.11
C ARG A 472 10.94 -21.01 -20.98
N ALA A 473 10.17 -21.15 -19.92
CA ALA A 473 9.29 -22.31 -19.73
C ALA A 473 8.18 -22.37 -20.81
N TRP A 474 7.57 -21.24 -21.17
CA TRP A 474 6.61 -21.15 -22.27
C TRP A 474 7.24 -21.57 -23.61
N GLN A 475 8.45 -21.11 -23.92
CA GLN A 475 9.18 -21.49 -25.13
C GLN A 475 9.50 -23.00 -25.19
N GLN A 476 9.60 -23.66 -24.03
CA GLN A 476 9.78 -25.11 -23.90
C GLN A 476 8.46 -25.89 -23.90
N GLY A 477 7.31 -25.22 -24.12
CA GLY A 477 5.99 -25.85 -24.08
C GLY A 477 5.50 -26.19 -22.67
N LYS A 478 6.12 -25.68 -21.61
CA LYS A 478 5.71 -25.94 -20.23
C LYS A 478 4.46 -25.12 -19.87
N PRO A 479 3.57 -25.64 -19.00
CA PRO A 479 2.27 -25.02 -18.69
C PRO A 479 2.40 -23.83 -17.73
N VAL A 480 2.85 -22.67 -18.22
CA VAL A 480 2.99 -21.44 -17.39
C VAL A 480 1.70 -20.62 -17.28
N LEU A 481 0.71 -20.90 -18.12
CA LEU A 481 -0.60 -20.24 -18.18
C LEU A 481 -1.69 -21.04 -17.45
N GLY A 482 -1.29 -21.97 -16.57
CA GLY A 482 -2.18 -22.90 -15.89
C GLY A 482 -2.39 -24.21 -16.67
N GLY A 483 -3.32 -25.03 -16.19
CA GLY A 483 -3.68 -26.31 -16.80
C GLY A 483 -4.57 -26.17 -18.04
N ARG A 484 -5.07 -27.30 -18.54
CA ARG A 484 -5.99 -27.31 -19.70
C ARG A 484 -7.22 -26.44 -19.46
N TRP A 485 -7.85 -26.57 -18.29
CA TRP A 485 -9.08 -25.89 -17.94
C TRP A 485 -8.85 -24.69 -17.01
N GLN A 486 -9.62 -23.63 -17.24
CA GLN A 486 -9.61 -22.41 -16.46
C GLN A 486 -11.04 -22.00 -16.15
N LEU A 487 -11.33 -21.73 -14.88
CA LEU A 487 -12.53 -21.00 -14.49
C LEU A 487 -12.29 -19.53 -14.76
N CYS A 488 -13.11 -18.91 -15.60
CA CYS A 488 -13.11 -17.48 -15.85
C CYS A 488 -14.38 -16.87 -15.27
N TYR A 489 -14.27 -15.73 -14.60
CA TYR A 489 -15.41 -15.09 -13.94
C TYR A 489 -15.19 -13.58 -13.81
N LYS A 490 -16.27 -12.81 -13.62
CA LYS A 490 -16.21 -11.39 -13.33
C LYS A 490 -16.56 -11.10 -11.89
N VAL A 491 -15.87 -10.13 -11.31
CA VAL A 491 -16.22 -9.53 -10.03
C VAL A 491 -16.56 -8.07 -10.26
N HIS A 492 -17.77 -7.67 -9.90
CA HIS A 492 -18.17 -6.27 -9.77
C HIS A 492 -18.04 -5.88 -8.31
N ASP A 493 -17.02 -5.09 -8.03
CA ASP A 493 -16.79 -4.45 -6.75
C ASP A 493 -17.73 -3.24 -6.59
N PHE A 494 -19.00 -3.53 -6.33
CA PHE A 494 -20.07 -2.53 -6.27
C PHE A 494 -20.17 -1.83 -4.90
N ALA A 495 -19.65 -2.45 -3.85
CA ALA A 495 -19.64 -1.97 -2.48
C ALA A 495 -18.22 -2.19 -1.90
N PRO A 496 -17.24 -1.39 -2.37
CA PRO A 496 -15.83 -1.59 -2.08
C PRO A 496 -15.55 -1.50 -0.59
N ALA A 497 -14.80 -2.48 -0.10
CA ALA A 497 -14.30 -2.61 1.25
C ALA A 497 -13.10 -3.58 1.18
N LEU A 498 -12.66 -4.10 2.33
CA LEU A 498 -11.56 -5.07 2.37
C LEU A 498 -12.08 -6.51 2.25
N HIS A 499 -12.34 -6.93 1.01
CA HIS A 499 -12.78 -8.28 0.66
C HIS A 499 -11.74 -9.06 -0.16
N LEU A 500 -11.73 -10.37 0.03
CA LEU A 500 -10.93 -11.35 -0.71
C LEU A 500 -11.87 -12.31 -1.43
N VAL A 501 -11.82 -12.33 -2.75
CA VAL A 501 -12.51 -13.32 -3.57
C VAL A 501 -11.57 -14.48 -3.83
N ALA A 502 -12.04 -15.70 -3.58
CA ALA A 502 -11.26 -16.91 -3.78
C ALA A 502 -12.06 -17.97 -4.55
N VAL A 503 -11.32 -18.83 -5.25
CA VAL A 503 -11.88 -20.01 -5.91
C VAL A 503 -11.35 -21.24 -5.17
N GLU A 504 -12.28 -22.11 -4.78
CA GLU A 504 -11.98 -23.37 -4.12
C GLU A 504 -12.45 -24.54 -4.99
N GLN A 505 -11.62 -25.57 -5.09
CA GLN A 505 -11.92 -26.82 -5.79
C GLN A 505 -11.93 -27.97 -4.78
N GLN A 506 -12.94 -28.84 -4.86
CA GLN A 506 -13.01 -30.03 -4.03
C GLN A 506 -12.05 -31.11 -4.55
N LEU A 507 -11.23 -31.65 -3.65
CA LEU A 507 -10.34 -32.79 -3.90
C LEU A 507 -11.09 -34.13 -3.82
N PRO A 508 -10.52 -35.25 -4.30
CA PRO A 508 -11.16 -36.56 -4.24
C PRO A 508 -11.54 -37.02 -2.83
N ASP A 509 -10.80 -36.59 -1.80
CA ASP A 509 -11.08 -36.87 -0.38
C ASP A 509 -12.23 -36.03 0.21
N GLY A 510 -12.83 -35.14 -0.59
CA GLY A 510 -13.91 -34.25 -0.17
C GLY A 510 -13.44 -32.92 0.43
N SER A 511 -12.15 -32.73 0.66
CA SER A 511 -11.59 -31.48 1.18
C SER A 511 -11.60 -30.37 0.12
N TRP A 512 -11.62 -29.10 0.55
CA TRP A 512 -11.60 -27.95 -0.36
C TRP A 512 -10.21 -27.33 -0.40
N LYS A 513 -9.65 -27.21 -1.60
CA LYS A 513 -8.37 -26.55 -1.87
C LYS A 513 -8.60 -25.20 -2.51
N ILE A 514 -7.99 -24.16 -1.96
CA ILE A 514 -7.96 -22.84 -2.59
C ILE A 514 -7.02 -22.90 -3.81
N ILE A 515 -7.52 -22.54 -4.98
CA ILE A 515 -6.77 -22.58 -6.25
C ILE A 515 -6.43 -21.19 -6.80
N GLN A 516 -7.14 -20.15 -6.35
CA GLN A 516 -6.82 -18.74 -6.63
C GLN A 516 -7.48 -17.82 -5.58
N THR A 517 -6.85 -16.67 -5.31
CA THR A 517 -7.34 -15.63 -4.40
C THR A 517 -6.94 -14.26 -4.90
N CYS A 518 -7.83 -13.27 -4.83
CA CYS A 518 -7.52 -11.88 -5.13
C CYS A 518 -8.32 -10.95 -4.22
N TYR A 519 -7.64 -9.96 -3.64
CA TYR A 519 -8.34 -8.84 -3.00
C TYR A 519 -8.95 -7.96 -4.09
N THR A 520 -10.15 -7.46 -3.90
CA THR A 520 -10.80 -6.64 -4.95
C THR A 520 -10.70 -5.14 -4.72
N ILE A 521 -10.16 -4.73 -3.57
CA ILE A 521 -9.90 -3.32 -3.27
C ILE A 521 -8.90 -2.72 -4.25
N GLU A 522 -9.20 -1.49 -4.67
CA GLU A 522 -8.49 -0.76 -5.72
C GLU A 522 -7.95 0.55 -5.16
N PHE A 523 -6.68 0.83 -5.45
CA PHE A 523 -5.99 1.99 -4.88
C PHE A 523 -6.07 3.23 -5.77
N GLN A 524 -7.28 3.60 -6.19
CA GLN A 524 -7.56 4.79 -7.00
C GLN A 524 -8.70 5.61 -6.38
N THR A 525 -8.63 6.94 -6.48
CA THR A 525 -9.67 7.85 -5.96
C THR A 525 -11.06 7.52 -6.50
N ARG A 526 -11.15 7.12 -7.78
CA ARG A 526 -12.42 6.71 -8.40
C ARG A 526 -13.02 5.42 -7.85
N ALA A 527 -12.23 4.58 -7.19
CA ALA A 527 -12.68 3.35 -6.55
C ALA A 527 -12.98 3.54 -5.06
N ALA A 528 -12.40 4.56 -4.42
CA ALA A 528 -12.59 4.90 -3.02
C ALA A 528 -13.95 5.60 -2.74
N GLN A 529 -15.05 4.95 -3.12
CA GLN A 529 -16.41 5.48 -2.98
C GLN A 529 -17.39 4.41 -2.49
N PRO A 530 -18.46 4.74 -1.75
CA PRO A 530 -19.41 3.74 -1.26
C PRO A 530 -20.05 2.86 -2.33
N ARG A 531 -20.17 3.37 -3.57
CA ARG A 531 -20.65 2.62 -4.73
C ARG A 531 -19.54 2.52 -5.77
N GLY A 532 -18.92 1.35 -5.84
CA GLY A 532 -17.78 1.09 -6.71
C GLY A 532 -18.19 0.79 -8.16
N PRO A 533 -17.50 1.38 -9.16
CA PRO A 533 -17.78 1.13 -10.58
C PRO A 533 -16.95 -0.02 -11.16
N MET A 534 -16.04 -0.62 -10.37
CA MET A 534 -15.00 -1.51 -10.90
C MET A 534 -15.55 -2.91 -11.19
N VAL A 535 -15.38 -3.35 -12.44
CA VAL A 535 -15.62 -4.74 -12.85
C VAL A 535 -14.32 -5.32 -13.40
N ARG A 536 -13.88 -6.43 -12.82
CA ARG A 536 -12.63 -7.11 -13.19
C ARG A 536 -12.92 -8.54 -13.64
N GLU A 537 -12.22 -8.96 -14.68
CA GLU A 537 -12.18 -10.35 -15.11
C GLU A 537 -11.08 -11.05 -14.30
N HIS A 538 -11.39 -12.23 -13.79
CA HIS A 538 -10.49 -13.07 -13.02
C HIS A 538 -10.44 -14.48 -13.61
N ALA A 539 -9.39 -15.22 -13.26
CA ALA A 539 -9.28 -16.61 -13.63
C ALA A 539 -8.58 -17.48 -12.58
N ALA A 540 -9.01 -18.74 -12.51
CA ALA A 540 -8.41 -19.77 -11.69
C ALA A 540 -8.16 -21.04 -12.51
N PRO A 541 -6.96 -21.65 -12.44
CA PRO A 541 -6.72 -22.94 -13.08
C PRO A 541 -7.52 -24.03 -12.37
N VAL A 542 -8.24 -24.86 -13.13
CA VAL A 542 -9.05 -25.96 -12.59
C VAL A 542 -8.46 -27.29 -13.05
N GLU A 543 -8.22 -28.19 -12.11
CA GLU A 543 -7.79 -29.55 -12.41
C GLU A 543 -9.00 -30.39 -12.82
N TRP A 544 -9.12 -30.71 -14.11
CA TRP A 544 -10.23 -31.52 -14.63
C TRP A 544 -9.80 -32.25 -15.91
N SER A 545 -10.26 -33.49 -16.08
CA SER A 545 -9.97 -34.32 -17.27
C SER A 545 -10.67 -33.81 -18.53
N GLY A 546 -11.80 -33.09 -18.37
CA GLY A 546 -12.71 -32.75 -19.46
C GLY A 546 -13.85 -33.75 -19.65
N ASP A 547 -13.92 -34.79 -18.82
CA ASP A 547 -15.04 -35.74 -18.83
C ASP A 547 -16.31 -35.10 -18.28
N ARG A 548 -17.32 -34.94 -19.15
CA ARG A 548 -18.61 -34.34 -18.80
C ARG A 548 -19.45 -35.19 -17.86
N ALA A 549 -19.18 -36.49 -17.74
CA ALA A 549 -19.83 -37.33 -16.74
C ALA A 549 -19.31 -37.03 -15.32
N ALA A 550 -18.11 -36.46 -15.20
CA ALA A 550 -17.44 -36.14 -13.94
C ALA A 550 -17.02 -34.66 -13.88
N LEU A 551 -18.00 -33.75 -13.82
CA LEU A 551 -17.75 -32.31 -13.73
C LEU A 551 -17.00 -31.93 -12.43
N PRO A 552 -16.09 -30.94 -12.49
CA PRO A 552 -15.33 -30.53 -11.32
C PRO A 552 -16.25 -29.80 -10.33
N LYS A 553 -16.10 -30.10 -9.03
CA LYS A 553 -16.78 -29.39 -7.96
C LYS A 553 -15.98 -28.16 -7.56
N VAL A 554 -16.47 -27.00 -7.97
CA VAL A 554 -15.81 -25.70 -7.76
C VAL A 554 -16.78 -24.74 -7.11
N ARG A 555 -16.29 -23.86 -6.24
CA ARG A 555 -17.06 -22.76 -5.66
C ARG A 555 -16.25 -21.47 -5.65
N ILE A 556 -16.97 -20.35 -5.70
CA ILE A 556 -16.41 -19.02 -5.48
C ILE A 556 -16.80 -18.60 -4.06
N VAL A 557 -15.84 -18.12 -3.28
CA VAL A 557 -16.03 -17.72 -1.88
C VAL A 557 -15.58 -16.28 -1.68
N VAL A 558 -16.21 -15.60 -0.73
CA VAL A 558 -15.82 -14.26 -0.29
C VAL A 558 -15.40 -14.31 1.17
N ARG A 559 -14.25 -13.72 1.47
CA ARG A 559 -13.71 -13.53 2.82
C ARG A 559 -13.46 -12.04 3.09
N GLY A 560 -13.23 -11.68 4.35
CA GLY A 560 -13.08 -10.28 4.76
C GLY A 560 -14.43 -9.61 4.99
N ILE A 561 -14.55 -8.34 4.59
CA ILE A 561 -15.74 -7.51 4.84
C ILE A 561 -16.29 -6.90 3.55
N GLY A 562 -17.58 -6.64 3.53
CA GLY A 562 -18.25 -6.03 2.38
C GLY A 562 -18.78 -7.05 1.37
N GLN A 563 -19.30 -6.52 0.25
CA GLN A 563 -20.05 -7.30 -0.72
C GLN A 563 -19.51 -7.08 -2.13
N VAL A 564 -19.51 -8.15 -2.90
CA VAL A 564 -19.23 -8.11 -4.34
C VAL A 564 -20.37 -8.74 -5.12
N LYS A 565 -20.46 -8.46 -6.41
CA LYS A 565 -21.27 -9.27 -7.33
C LYS A 565 -20.34 -10.12 -8.17
N VAL A 566 -20.63 -11.42 -8.24
CA VAL A 566 -19.91 -12.37 -9.09
C VAL A 566 -20.83 -12.79 -10.24
N GLY A 567 -20.30 -12.86 -11.44
CA GLY A 567 -21.09 -13.17 -12.63
C GLY A 567 -20.25 -13.57 -13.82
N ASP A 568 -20.94 -13.88 -14.93
CA ASP A 568 -20.31 -14.27 -16.19
C ASP A 568 -19.29 -15.40 -15.99
N VAL A 569 -19.69 -16.44 -15.27
CA VAL A 569 -18.84 -17.57 -14.86
C VAL A 569 -18.87 -18.65 -15.93
N ALA A 570 -17.69 -19.05 -16.40
CA ALA A 570 -17.53 -20.12 -17.36
C ALA A 570 -16.27 -20.94 -17.11
N LEU A 571 -16.36 -22.25 -17.32
CA LEU A 571 -15.22 -23.15 -17.38
C LEU A 571 -14.80 -23.32 -18.84
N THR A 572 -13.53 -23.13 -19.16
CA THR A 572 -13.05 -23.16 -20.54
C THR A 572 -11.65 -23.72 -20.70
N ASP A 573 -11.40 -24.40 -21.82
CA ASP A 573 -10.06 -24.74 -22.30
C ASP A 573 -9.57 -23.82 -23.42
N GLY A 574 -10.31 -22.75 -23.71
CA GLY A 574 -10.08 -21.80 -24.80
C GLY A 574 -10.83 -22.15 -26.08
N LYS A 575 -11.30 -23.40 -26.24
CA LYS A 575 -12.14 -23.83 -27.37
C LYS A 575 -13.56 -24.15 -26.91
N VAL A 576 -13.69 -24.87 -25.81
CA VAL A 576 -14.97 -25.23 -25.19
C VAL A 576 -15.29 -24.22 -24.09
N PHE A 577 -16.55 -23.80 -24.01
CA PHE A 577 -17.06 -22.93 -22.96
C PHE A 577 -18.28 -23.58 -22.30
N LEU A 578 -18.16 -23.88 -21.01
CA LEU A 578 -19.26 -24.37 -20.19
C LEU A 578 -19.68 -23.25 -19.25
N ALA A 579 -20.81 -22.61 -19.54
CA ALA A 579 -21.35 -21.56 -18.70
C ALA A 579 -21.96 -22.15 -17.42
N ALA A 580 -21.77 -21.47 -16.28
CA ALA A 580 -22.43 -21.88 -15.05
C ALA A 580 -23.96 -21.64 -15.17
N ARG A 581 -24.79 -22.61 -14.80
CA ARG A 581 -26.25 -22.58 -15.03
C ARG A 581 -26.97 -21.36 -14.43
N THR A 582 -26.50 -20.86 -13.29
CA THR A 582 -27.13 -19.74 -12.54
C THR A 582 -26.24 -18.50 -12.42
N LEU A 583 -25.06 -18.55 -13.06
CA LEU A 583 -24.05 -17.50 -13.01
C LEU A 583 -23.42 -17.27 -14.39
N GLY A 584 -24.13 -17.67 -15.46
CA GLY A 584 -23.65 -17.57 -16.82
C GLY A 584 -23.64 -16.14 -17.36
N PRO A 585 -23.61 -15.96 -18.69
CA PRO A 585 -23.54 -14.64 -19.30
C PRO A 585 -24.63 -13.68 -18.79
N ARG A 586 -24.21 -12.48 -18.37
CA ARG A 586 -25.08 -11.39 -17.83
C ARG A 586 -25.83 -11.73 -16.53
N GLN A 587 -25.59 -12.88 -15.92
CA GLN A 587 -26.13 -13.23 -14.61
C GLN A 587 -25.15 -12.82 -13.51
N TRP A 588 -25.67 -12.24 -12.43
CA TRP A 588 -24.88 -11.77 -11.30
C TRP A 588 -25.49 -12.26 -9.99
N ARG A 589 -24.65 -12.68 -9.06
CA ARG A 589 -25.02 -12.99 -7.69
C ARG A 589 -24.23 -12.12 -6.73
N ARG A 590 -24.93 -11.49 -5.79
CA ARG A 590 -24.28 -10.81 -4.66
C ARG A 590 -23.71 -11.86 -3.70
N LEU A 591 -22.47 -11.67 -3.28
CA LEU A 591 -21.80 -12.49 -2.27
C LEU A 591 -21.20 -11.60 -1.18
N GLY A 592 -21.13 -12.12 0.04
CA GLY A 592 -20.55 -11.47 1.20
C GLY A 592 -21.58 -10.71 2.04
N GLN A 593 -21.12 -10.13 3.14
CA GLN A 593 -21.96 -9.41 4.10
C GLN A 593 -21.72 -7.89 3.99
N PRO A 594 -22.74 -7.05 4.22
CA PRO A 594 -22.53 -5.59 4.26
C PRO A 594 -21.36 -5.21 5.18
N ALA A 595 -20.56 -4.23 4.77
CA ALA A 595 -19.51 -3.72 5.62
C ALA A 595 -20.13 -3.15 6.92
N PRO A 596 -19.45 -3.29 8.07
CA PRO A 596 -19.92 -2.69 9.30
C PRO A 596 -19.94 -1.17 9.19
N GLN A 597 -20.72 -0.52 10.06
CA GLN A 597 -20.81 0.94 10.14
C GLN A 597 -20.07 1.52 11.35
N ALA A 598 -19.65 0.66 12.28
CA ALA A 598 -18.95 1.01 13.51
C ALA A 598 -18.20 -0.21 14.06
N GLY A 599 -17.31 0.04 15.03
CA GLY A 599 -16.55 -1.00 15.71
C GLY A 599 -15.33 -1.48 14.91
N LEU A 600 -14.44 -2.20 15.59
CA LEU A 600 -13.30 -2.86 14.97
C LEU A 600 -13.78 -4.13 14.23
N PRO A 601 -13.69 -4.19 12.89
CA PRO A 601 -14.19 -5.33 12.14
C PRO A 601 -13.37 -6.60 12.44
N PRO A 602 -14.02 -7.77 12.60
CA PRO A 602 -13.30 -9.04 12.72
C PRO A 602 -12.74 -9.44 11.35
N LEU A 603 -11.50 -9.04 11.05
CA LEU A 603 -10.80 -9.45 9.83
C LEU A 603 -10.24 -10.88 9.98
N VAL A 604 -11.07 -11.87 9.64
CA VAL A 604 -10.67 -13.30 9.69
C VAL A 604 -10.54 -13.88 8.28
N TRP A 605 -9.32 -13.84 7.73
CA TRP A 605 -9.01 -14.29 6.38
C TRP A 605 -9.14 -15.81 6.15
N GLY A 606 -9.26 -16.60 7.22
CA GLY A 606 -9.48 -18.06 7.15
C GLY A 606 -10.93 -18.48 6.98
N VAL A 607 -11.90 -17.56 7.13
CA VAL A 607 -13.34 -17.88 7.18
C VAL A 607 -14.04 -17.37 5.93
N ASN A 608 -14.81 -18.25 5.30
CA ASN A 608 -15.70 -17.91 4.20
C ASN A 608 -16.96 -17.22 4.76
N GLN A 609 -17.16 -15.95 4.42
CA GLN A 609 -18.37 -15.20 4.79
C GLN A 609 -19.56 -15.55 3.92
N ASP A 610 -19.29 -15.94 2.67
CA ASP A 610 -20.29 -16.41 1.72
C ASP A 610 -19.62 -17.29 0.66
N ALA A 611 -20.41 -18.16 0.03
CA ALA A 611 -19.95 -19.06 -1.01
C ALA A 611 -21.06 -19.38 -2.01
N VAL A 612 -20.66 -19.58 -3.27
CA VAL A 612 -21.55 -20.13 -4.31
C VAL A 612 -20.88 -21.30 -4.99
N GLY A 613 -21.51 -22.48 -4.87
CA GLY A 613 -21.15 -23.66 -5.65
C GLY A 613 -21.53 -23.47 -7.12
N LEU A 614 -20.67 -23.92 -8.02
CA LEU A 614 -20.85 -23.79 -9.46
C LEU A 614 -21.37 -25.11 -10.05
N LYS A 615 -22.37 -25.00 -10.93
CA LYS A 615 -22.91 -26.13 -11.71
C LYS A 615 -22.79 -25.76 -13.18
N PHE A 616 -22.16 -26.63 -13.97
CA PHE A 616 -21.88 -26.44 -15.40
C PHE A 616 -22.84 -27.24 -16.29
#